data_AF-A0AAV5VP88-F1
#
_entry.id   AF-A0AAV5VP88-F1
#
_cell.length_a   1.000
_cell.length_b   1.000
_cell.length_c   1.000
_cell.angle_alpha   90.00
_cell.angle_beta   90.00
_cell.angle_gamma   90.00
#
_symmetry.space_group_name_H-M   'P 1'
#
loop_
_entity.id
_entity.type
_entity.pdbx_description
1 polymer ?
#
loop_
_entity_poly.entity_id
_entity_poly.type
_entity_poly.pdbx_seq_one_letter_code
_entity_poly.pdbx_strand_id
1 'polypeptide(L)'
;QLRFAHMDIETSNGCVKDALILTEGETETVVRRFCDNAKDSHELVREYNSTSRFLVLTWKTDANVEKTGWVLHHRFVYEGRRCGFTTHEFEGIIASPNDEDNYEPNTNCHWEISVPVGYRMVLHFNRMDIERTDWCDNDYLQV
;
A
#
# COMPACT_ATOMS: atom_id res chain seq x y z
N GLN A 1 2.48 -2.78 -4.13
CA GLN A 1 2.70 -3.79 -5.19
C GLN A 1 2.91 -5.16 -4.56
N LEU A 2 2.26 -6.18 -5.10
CA LEU A 2 2.51 -7.59 -4.83
C LEU A 2 3.20 -8.23 -6.04
N ARG A 3 4.12 -9.15 -5.81
CA ARG A 3 4.81 -9.94 -6.83
C ARG A 3 4.76 -11.42 -6.47
N PHE A 4 4.16 -12.23 -7.31
CA PHE A 4 4.02 -13.67 -7.10
C PHE A 4 5.30 -14.39 -7.53
N ALA A 5 5.95 -15.05 -6.57
CA ALA A 5 7.13 -15.89 -6.79
C ALA A 5 6.76 -17.33 -7.12
N HIS A 6 5.68 -17.83 -6.52
CA HIS A 6 5.16 -19.18 -6.71
C HIS A 6 3.64 -19.20 -6.61
N MET A 7 2.99 -20.01 -7.43
CA MET A 7 1.56 -20.27 -7.37
C MET A 7 1.30 -21.68 -7.89
N ASP A 8 0.66 -22.50 -7.06
CA ASP A 8 0.16 -23.84 -7.34
C ASP A 8 -1.11 -24.02 -6.52
N ILE A 9 -2.27 -23.85 -7.15
CA ILE A 9 -3.59 -23.76 -6.50
C ILE A 9 -4.59 -24.51 -7.38
N GLU A 10 -5.53 -25.27 -6.79
CA GLU A 10 -6.50 -26.04 -7.56
C GLU A 10 -7.24 -25.20 -8.62
N THR A 11 -7.16 -25.64 -9.87
CA THR A 11 -7.81 -24.99 -11.01
C THR A 11 -9.33 -25.16 -10.95
N SER A 12 -10.06 -24.05 -11.03
CA SER A 12 -11.52 -24.07 -11.23
C SER A 12 -11.99 -22.85 -12.01
N ASN A 13 -13.11 -22.97 -12.72
CA ASN A 13 -13.69 -21.85 -13.46
C ASN A 13 -14.09 -20.75 -12.48
N GLY A 14 -13.47 -19.56 -12.60
CA GLY A 14 -13.69 -18.43 -11.69
C GLY A 14 -13.05 -18.58 -10.29
N CYS A 15 -12.15 -19.55 -10.09
CA CYS A 15 -11.47 -19.77 -8.80
C CYS A 15 -12.47 -19.87 -7.63
N VAL A 16 -13.45 -20.76 -7.79
CA VAL A 16 -14.55 -20.97 -6.83
C VAL A 16 -14.24 -22.05 -5.79
N LYS A 17 -13.29 -22.94 -6.10
CA LYS A 17 -12.74 -23.92 -5.15
C LYS A 17 -11.64 -23.25 -4.33
N ASP A 18 -10.39 -23.66 -4.51
CA ASP A 18 -9.25 -23.00 -3.91
C ASP A 18 -8.95 -21.66 -4.59
N ALA A 19 -8.77 -20.62 -3.78
CA ALA A 19 -8.45 -19.30 -4.28
C ALA A 19 -7.73 -18.43 -3.25
N LEU A 20 -6.76 -17.66 -3.73
CA LEU A 20 -6.31 -16.44 -3.06
C LEU A 20 -7.16 -15.27 -3.56
N ILE A 21 -7.86 -14.61 -2.65
CA ILE A 21 -8.79 -13.52 -2.94
C ILE A 21 -8.16 -12.22 -2.49
N LEU A 22 -8.12 -11.23 -3.38
CA LEU A 22 -7.69 -9.87 -3.08
C LEU A 22 -8.91 -8.99 -2.95
N THR A 23 -8.91 -8.20 -1.88
CA THR A 23 -9.95 -7.24 -1.57
C THR A 23 -9.31 -5.88 -1.31
N GLU A 24 -9.81 -4.82 -1.94
CA GLU A 24 -9.30 -3.46 -1.76
C GLU A 24 -10.31 -2.52 -1.14
N GLY A 25 -9.77 -1.51 -0.43
CA GLY A 25 -10.55 -0.39 0.10
C GLY A 25 -11.24 -0.70 1.42
N GLU A 26 -11.93 0.31 1.95
CA GLU A 26 -12.73 0.20 3.17
C GLU A 26 -14.06 -0.52 2.93
N THR A 27 -14.46 -0.69 1.67
CA THR A 27 -15.72 -1.31 1.23
C THR A 27 -15.61 -2.82 1.05
N GLU A 28 -14.49 -3.44 1.41
CA GLU A 28 -14.22 -4.87 1.24
C GLU A 28 -14.54 -5.41 -0.16
N THR A 29 -14.29 -4.61 -1.21
CA THR A 29 -14.57 -5.00 -2.59
C THR A 29 -13.54 -6.01 -3.12
N VAL A 30 -14.00 -7.20 -3.52
CA VAL A 30 -13.14 -8.22 -4.15
C VAL A 30 -12.70 -7.72 -5.52
N VAL A 31 -11.39 -7.53 -5.68
CA VAL A 31 -10.78 -7.04 -6.93
C VAL A 31 -10.26 -8.18 -7.80
N ARG A 32 -9.80 -9.29 -7.21
CA ARG A 32 -9.27 -10.43 -7.97
C ARG A 32 -9.33 -11.73 -7.18
N ARG A 33 -9.46 -12.85 -7.90
CA ARG A 33 -9.30 -14.21 -7.39
C ARG A 33 -8.19 -14.89 -8.18
N PHE A 34 -7.30 -15.59 -7.51
CA PHE A 34 -6.18 -16.31 -8.11
C PHE A 34 -6.28 -17.81 -7.84
N CYS A 35 -6.12 -18.60 -8.91
CA CYS A 35 -5.96 -20.06 -8.93
C CYS A 35 -5.18 -20.44 -10.21
N ASP A 36 -4.68 -21.67 -10.36
CA ASP A 36 -3.92 -22.07 -11.57
C ASP A 36 -4.82 -22.20 -12.81
N ASN A 37 -5.29 -21.09 -13.36
CA ASN A 37 -6.10 -21.10 -14.57
C ASN A 37 -5.21 -20.86 -15.78
N ALA A 38 -5.10 -21.83 -16.69
CA ALA A 38 -4.24 -21.74 -17.88
C ALA A 38 -4.57 -20.56 -18.83
N LYS A 39 -5.74 -19.92 -18.65
CA LYS A 39 -6.15 -18.70 -19.37
C LYS A 39 -5.55 -17.41 -18.81
N ASP A 40 -5.17 -17.41 -17.54
CA ASP A 40 -4.35 -16.35 -16.96
C ASP A 40 -2.91 -16.64 -17.39
N SER A 41 -2.49 -16.08 -18.52
CA SER A 41 -1.10 -16.26 -18.99
C SER A 41 -0.15 -15.92 -17.84
N HIS A 42 0.76 -16.85 -17.50
CA HIS A 42 1.67 -16.76 -16.35
C HIS A 42 2.48 -15.46 -16.24
N GLU A 43 2.50 -14.60 -17.26
CA GLU A 43 3.09 -13.26 -17.22
C GLU A 43 2.15 -12.15 -16.68
N LEU A 44 0.84 -12.22 -16.94
CA LEU A 44 -0.16 -11.22 -16.50
C LEU A 44 -0.55 -11.32 -15.01
N VAL A 45 -0.08 -12.37 -14.32
CA VAL A 45 -0.37 -12.68 -12.92
C VAL A 45 0.81 -12.36 -12.00
N ARG A 46 1.99 -12.08 -12.56
CA ARG A 46 3.21 -11.95 -11.73
C ARG A 46 3.17 -10.78 -10.79
N GLU A 47 2.46 -9.72 -11.12
CA GLU A 47 2.41 -8.52 -10.30
C GLU A 47 0.98 -7.98 -10.17
N TYR A 48 0.70 -7.42 -9.00
CA TYR A 48 -0.53 -6.71 -8.72
C TYR A 48 -0.22 -5.38 -8.03
N ASN A 49 -0.65 -4.28 -8.64
CA ASN A 49 -0.51 -2.95 -8.06
C ASN A 49 -1.84 -2.56 -7.40
N SER A 50 -1.81 -2.40 -6.07
CA SER A 50 -2.98 -1.96 -5.33
C SER A 50 -3.30 -0.53 -5.66
N THR A 51 -4.59 -0.21 -5.82
CA THR A 51 -5.08 1.16 -6.01
C THR A 51 -5.55 1.81 -4.71
N SER A 52 -5.57 1.03 -3.63
CA SER A 52 -6.02 1.42 -2.30
C SER A 52 -4.90 1.34 -1.24
N ARG A 53 -5.07 2.12 -0.16
CA ARG A 53 -4.31 2.04 1.10
C ARG A 53 -4.46 0.69 1.78
N PHE A 54 -5.64 0.08 1.65
CA PHE A 54 -5.99 -1.17 2.32
C PHE A 54 -6.14 -2.28 1.29
N LEU A 55 -5.37 -3.35 1.50
CA LEU A 55 -5.42 -4.57 0.72
C LEU A 55 -5.52 -5.75 1.70
N VAL A 56 -6.56 -6.56 1.54
CA VAL A 56 -6.80 -7.75 2.34
C VAL A 56 -6.61 -8.97 1.45
N LEU A 57 -5.85 -9.94 1.96
CA LEU A 57 -5.63 -11.24 1.33
C LEU A 57 -6.44 -12.29 2.08
N THR A 58 -7.34 -12.98 1.38
CA THR A 58 -8.11 -14.10 1.94
C THR A 58 -7.78 -15.39 1.22
N TRP A 59 -7.27 -16.37 1.96
CA TRP A 59 -7.05 -17.72 1.47
C TRP A 59 -8.27 -18.59 1.78
N LYS A 60 -8.88 -19.17 0.74
CA LYS A 60 -10.04 -20.05 0.88
C LYS A 60 -9.77 -21.33 0.10
N THR A 61 -10.04 -22.47 0.74
CA THR A 61 -9.93 -23.79 0.12
C THR A 61 -11.24 -24.56 0.22
N ASP A 62 -11.40 -25.59 -0.60
CA ASP A 62 -12.43 -26.61 -0.41
C ASP A 62 -11.86 -27.87 0.28
N ALA A 63 -12.60 -28.99 0.24
CA ALA A 63 -12.23 -30.24 0.90
C ALA A 63 -11.44 -31.21 0.00
N ASN A 64 -11.06 -30.81 -1.21
CA ASN A 64 -10.46 -31.68 -2.22
C ASN A 64 -9.30 -30.98 -2.94
N VAL A 65 -8.30 -31.77 -3.35
CA VAL A 65 -7.16 -31.37 -4.20
C VAL A 65 -6.28 -30.30 -3.57
N GLU A 66 -5.41 -30.75 -2.67
CA GLU A 66 -4.40 -29.93 -2.03
C GLU A 66 -3.21 -29.69 -2.97
N LYS A 67 -2.63 -28.48 -2.89
CA LYS A 67 -1.50 -28.03 -3.71
C LYS A 67 -0.43 -27.35 -2.85
N THR A 68 0.71 -27.00 -3.46
CA THR A 68 1.82 -26.36 -2.73
C THR A 68 1.55 -24.90 -2.36
N GLY A 69 0.48 -24.29 -2.87
CA GLY A 69 0.01 -22.97 -2.47
C GLY A 69 0.73 -21.83 -3.18
N TRP A 70 0.96 -20.73 -2.48
CA TRP A 70 1.47 -19.50 -3.09
C TRP A 70 2.53 -18.83 -2.24
N VAL A 71 3.46 -18.17 -2.92
CA VAL A 71 4.46 -17.30 -2.31
C VAL A 71 4.45 -15.99 -3.07
N LEU A 72 4.33 -14.88 -2.34
CA LEU A 72 4.43 -13.54 -2.91
C LEU A 72 5.33 -12.65 -2.06
N HIS A 73 5.92 -11.66 -2.71
CA HIS A 73 6.63 -10.57 -2.10
C HIS A 73 5.79 -9.30 -2.21
N HIS A 74 5.79 -8.47 -1.18
CA HIS A 74 5.14 -7.15 -1.25
C HIS A 74 6.18 -6.05 -1.13
N ARG A 75 5.88 -4.91 -1.75
CA ARG A 75 6.54 -3.63 -1.46
C ARG A 75 5.51 -2.50 -1.49
N PHE A 76 5.72 -1.51 -0.65
CA PHE A 76 4.98 -0.26 -0.73
C PHE A 76 5.49 0.51 -1.94
N VAL A 77 4.56 1.01 -2.76
CA VAL A 77 4.88 1.84 -3.91
C VAL A 77 4.29 3.20 -3.63
N TYR A 78 5.14 4.22 -3.71
CA TYR A 78 4.73 5.61 -3.59
C TYR A 78 4.12 6.05 -4.92
N GLU A 79 2.80 6.22 -4.96
CA GLU A 79 2.12 6.87 -6.07
C GLU A 79 2.08 8.36 -5.75
N GLY A 80 3.00 9.15 -6.33
CA GLY A 80 3.36 10.54 -5.97
C GLY A 80 2.25 11.56 -5.69
N ARG A 81 0.99 11.21 -5.93
CA ARG A 81 -0.21 12.00 -5.60
C ARG A 81 -0.77 11.74 -4.20
N ARG A 82 -0.33 10.69 -3.49
CA ARG A 82 -0.84 10.35 -2.15
C ARG A 82 0.30 10.30 -1.16
N CYS A 83 0.32 11.28 -0.27
CA CYS A 83 1.26 11.42 0.83
C CYS A 83 0.51 11.46 2.17
N GLY A 84 1.26 11.29 3.25
CA GLY A 84 0.69 11.18 4.60
C GLY A 84 0.63 9.74 5.09
N PHE A 85 0.71 9.59 6.41
CA PHE A 85 0.57 8.30 7.11
C PHE A 85 0.20 8.53 8.58
N THR A 86 -0.36 7.50 9.21
CA THR A 86 -0.49 7.42 10.67
C THR A 86 0.62 6.52 11.21
N THR A 87 1.34 6.97 12.22
CA THR A 87 2.36 6.17 12.92
C THR A 87 2.22 6.26 14.43
N HIS A 88 2.57 5.15 15.08
CA HIS A 88 2.66 5.03 16.54
C HIS A 88 4.09 4.76 17.02
N GLU A 89 5.06 4.83 16.09
CA GLU A 89 6.46 4.60 16.38
C GLU A 89 7.03 5.74 17.24
N PHE A 90 7.97 5.39 18.12
CA PHE A 90 8.64 6.37 18.99
C PHE A 90 9.61 7.28 18.23
N GLU A 91 10.10 6.82 17.08
CA GLU A 91 11.05 7.53 16.22
C GLU A 91 10.71 7.28 14.74
N GLY A 92 11.05 8.24 13.88
CA GLY A 92 10.83 8.12 12.45
C GLY A 92 11.26 9.37 11.70
N ILE A 93 11.24 9.29 10.37
CA ILE A 93 11.53 10.41 9.47
C ILE A 93 10.26 10.69 8.66
N ILE A 94 9.89 11.97 8.58
CA ILE A 94 8.82 12.46 7.71
C ILE A 94 9.48 13.30 6.63
N ALA A 95 9.10 13.04 5.38
CA ALA A 95 9.55 13.79 4.22
C ALA A 95 8.34 14.20 3.37
N SER A 96 8.48 15.32 2.66
CA SER A 96 7.55 15.71 1.60
C SER A 96 7.56 14.67 0.47
N PRO A 97 6.51 14.62 -0.36
CA PRO A 97 6.56 13.96 -1.67
C PRO A 97 7.85 14.25 -2.41
N ASN A 98 8.38 13.23 -3.09
CA ASN A 98 9.57 13.35 -3.94
C ASN A 98 10.77 13.98 -3.20
N ASP A 99 11.14 13.49 -2.01
CA ASP A 99 12.21 14.04 -1.15
C ASP A 99 13.59 14.26 -1.83
N GLU A 100 13.81 13.73 -3.04
CA GLU A 100 15.03 13.99 -3.84
C GLU A 100 14.88 15.14 -4.84
N ASP A 101 13.66 15.58 -5.12
CA ASP A 101 13.27 16.57 -6.12
C ASP A 101 12.30 17.62 -5.52
N ASN A 102 11.82 18.56 -6.35
CA ASN A 102 10.78 19.50 -5.94
C ASN A 102 9.45 18.78 -5.68
N TYR A 103 8.71 19.24 -4.67
CA TYR A 103 7.35 18.76 -4.40
C TYR A 103 6.39 19.10 -5.56
N GLU A 104 5.35 18.28 -5.75
CA GLU A 104 4.34 18.52 -6.78
C GLU A 104 3.39 19.66 -6.38
N PRO A 105 2.93 20.50 -7.32
CA PRO A 105 1.96 21.55 -7.04
C PRO A 105 0.59 20.97 -6.68
N ASN A 106 -0.19 21.69 -5.85
CA ASN A 106 -1.51 21.27 -5.34
C ASN A 106 -1.49 19.98 -4.52
N THR A 107 -0.41 19.73 -3.77
CA THR A 107 -0.29 18.58 -2.90
C THR A 107 -0.85 18.89 -1.51
N ASN A 108 -1.72 18.03 -0.98
CA ASN A 108 -2.28 18.15 0.37
C ASN A 108 -2.00 16.86 1.15
N CYS A 109 -0.98 16.87 2.00
CA CYS A 109 -0.55 15.74 2.82
C CYS A 109 -1.01 15.89 4.26
N HIS A 110 -1.32 14.78 4.91
CA HIS A 110 -1.58 14.75 6.35
C HIS A 110 -0.82 13.61 7.02
N TRP A 111 0.00 13.93 8.01
CA TRP A 111 0.72 12.96 8.82
C TRP A 111 0.18 12.99 10.25
N GLU A 112 -0.23 11.83 10.75
CA GLU A 112 -0.69 11.67 12.12
C GLU A 112 0.34 10.87 12.91
N ILE A 113 0.86 11.46 13.97
CA ILE A 113 1.83 10.81 14.85
C ILE A 113 1.17 10.74 16.22
N SER A 114 1.21 9.59 16.87
CA SER A 114 0.73 9.47 18.26
C SER A 114 1.65 8.58 19.08
N VAL A 115 1.93 9.00 20.31
CA VAL A 115 2.75 8.24 21.28
C VAL A 115 1.91 7.92 22.52
N PRO A 116 2.22 6.85 23.25
CA PRO A 116 1.49 6.50 24.47
C PRO A 116 1.50 7.62 25.53
N VAL A 117 0.54 7.56 26.46
CA VAL A 117 0.47 8.48 27.61
C VAL A 117 1.77 8.42 28.40
N GLY A 118 2.30 9.59 28.78
CA GLY A 118 3.58 9.74 29.48
C GLY A 118 4.76 10.11 28.60
N TYR A 119 4.58 10.11 27.28
CA TYR A 119 5.58 10.55 26.30
C TYR A 119 5.18 11.89 25.65
N ARG A 120 6.16 12.60 25.11
CA ARG A 120 5.96 13.83 24.31
C ARG A 120 6.72 13.72 23.00
N MET A 121 6.20 14.37 21.97
CA MET A 121 6.87 14.46 20.66
C MET A 121 7.84 15.62 20.64
N VAL A 122 8.95 15.42 19.94
CA VAL A 122 9.92 16.47 19.61
C VAL A 122 10.15 16.39 18.12
N LEU A 123 9.86 17.47 17.40
CA LEU A 123 10.08 17.56 15.96
C LEU A 123 11.39 18.30 15.70
N HIS A 124 12.20 17.76 14.79
CA HIS A 124 13.43 18.38 14.33
C HIS A 124 13.39 18.49 12.80
N PHE A 125 13.44 19.72 12.30
CA PHE A 125 13.46 19.98 10.85
C PHE A 125 14.89 19.90 10.33
N ASN A 126 15.21 18.80 9.65
CA ASN A 126 16.53 18.60 9.03
C ASN A 126 16.73 19.49 7.80
N ARG A 127 15.65 19.67 7.02
CA ARG A 127 15.61 20.48 5.80
C ARG A 127 14.22 21.07 5.65
N MET A 128 14.14 22.31 5.17
CA MET A 128 12.91 22.97 4.79
C MET A 128 13.19 23.87 3.59
N ASP A 129 12.53 23.57 2.49
CA ASP A 129 12.57 24.35 1.25
C ASP A 129 11.14 24.37 0.69
N ILE A 130 10.44 25.50 0.90
CA ILE A 130 9.03 25.71 0.60
C ILE A 130 8.92 27.09 -0.06
N GLU A 131 7.96 27.28 -0.96
CA GLU A 131 7.69 28.58 -1.57
C GLU A 131 7.57 29.68 -0.49
N ARG A 132 8.40 30.72 -0.64
CA ARG A 132 8.47 31.81 0.33
C ARG A 132 7.47 32.90 -0.03
N THR A 133 6.50 33.11 0.84
CA THR A 133 5.62 34.29 0.82
C THR A 133 5.58 34.96 2.19
N ASP A 134 5.06 36.18 2.26
CA ASP A 134 4.99 36.94 3.51
C ASP A 134 4.01 36.32 4.53
N TRP A 135 3.03 35.56 4.05
CA TRP A 135 1.92 35.03 4.86
C TRP A 135 1.77 33.50 4.77
N CYS A 136 2.69 32.80 4.10
CA CYS A 136 2.60 31.37 3.80
C CYS A 136 1.26 30.99 3.14
N ASP A 137 0.76 31.87 2.28
CA ASP A 137 -0.55 31.81 1.62
C ASP A 137 -0.56 30.96 0.34
N ASN A 138 0.61 30.63 -0.21
CA ASN A 138 0.73 29.69 -1.33
C ASN A 138 0.99 28.27 -0.81
N ASP A 139 2.18 28.05 -0.24
CA ASP A 139 2.60 26.76 0.31
C ASP A 139 2.97 26.88 1.79
N TYR A 140 2.59 25.88 2.60
CA TYR A 140 2.91 25.86 4.03
C TYR A 140 2.95 24.44 4.60
N LEU A 141 3.66 24.29 5.71
CA LEU A 141 3.55 23.13 6.59
C LEU A 141 2.91 23.57 7.91
N GLN A 142 1.77 22.96 8.24
CA GLN A 142 1.07 23.20 9.51
C GLN A 142 1.37 22.05 10.48
N VAL A 143 1.68 22.40 11.74
CA VAL A 143 1.95 21.49 12.85
C VAL A 143 0.93 21.72 13.96
#